data_AF-J9Y0K9-F1
#
_entry.id   AF-J9Y0K9-F1
#
_cell.length_a   1.000
_cell.length_b   1.000
_cell.length_c   1.000
_cell.angle_alpha   90.00
_cell.angle_beta   90.00
_cell.angle_gamma   90.00
#
_symmetry.space_group_name_H-M   'P 1'
#
loop_
_entity.id
_entity.type
_entity.pdbx_description
1 polymer ?
#
loop_
_entity_poly.entity_id
_entity_poly.type
_entity_poly.pdbx_seq_one_letter_code
_entity_poly.pdbx_strand_id
1 'polypeptide(L)' 'EKKDPRFCEQCGVEFVDSRIRRYQMGYIKLACPVTHVWYLKRLPSYIANLLDKPLKELEGLVYCD' A
#
# COMPACT_ATOMS: atom_id res chain seq x y z
N GLU A 1 22.87 -34.42 -7.70
CA GLU A 1 21.98 -33.69 -6.78
C GLU A 1 21.03 -32.83 -7.59
N LYS A 2 19.74 -33.22 -7.69
CA LYS A 2 18.75 -32.43 -8.42
C LYS A 2 18.31 -31.28 -7.52
N LYS A 3 18.60 -30.04 -7.92
CA LYS A 3 17.96 -28.86 -7.32
C LYS A 3 16.49 -28.92 -7.74
N ASP A 4 15.61 -29.38 -6.85
CA ASP A 4 14.18 -29.28 -7.13
C ASP A 4 13.84 -27.78 -7.32
N PRO A 5 13.25 -27.40 -8.47
CA PRO A 5 12.94 -26.01 -8.73
C PRO A 5 11.89 -25.55 -7.71
N ARG A 6 12.19 -24.50 -6.94
CA ARG A 6 11.28 -23.95 -5.91
C ARG A 6 9.95 -23.42 -6.48
N PHE A 7 9.87 -23.22 -7.80
CA PHE A 7 8.71 -22.70 -8.51
C PHE A 7 8.44 -23.55 -9.75
N CYS A 8 7.18 -23.65 -10.15
CA CYS A 8 6.78 -24.25 -11.42
C CYS A 8 7.18 -23.35 -12.60
N GLU A 9 7.89 -23.88 -13.60
CA GLU A 9 8.35 -23.10 -14.77
C GLU A 9 7.21 -22.64 -15.70
N GLN A 10 6.10 -23.36 -15.70
CA GLN A 10 4.96 -23.04 -16.57
C GLN A 10 4.01 -22.01 -15.96
N CYS A 11 3.73 -22.10 -14.64
CA CYS A 11 2.76 -21.23 -13.97
C CYS A 11 3.36 -20.27 -12.93
N GLY A 12 4.64 -20.40 -12.57
CA GLY A 12 5.31 -19.54 -11.60
C GLY A 12 4.89 -19.74 -10.15
N VAL A 13 4.09 -20.77 -9.84
CA VAL A 13 3.63 -21.06 -8.48
C VAL A 13 4.75 -21.71 -7.67
N GLU A 14 4.95 -21.23 -6.45
CA GLU A 14 5.92 -21.76 -5.49
C GLU A 14 5.43 -23.08 -4.87
N PHE A 15 6.32 -24.07 -4.74
CA PHE A 15 6.02 -25.33 -4.06
C PHE A 15 6.21 -25.19 -2.54
N VAL A 16 5.19 -24.68 -1.86
CA VAL A 16 5.17 -24.44 -0.41
C VAL A 16 3.83 -24.83 0.21
N ASP A 17 3.78 -24.93 1.55
CA ASP A 17 2.52 -25.21 2.24
C ASP A 17 1.49 -24.10 1.97
N SER A 18 0.28 -24.49 1.61
CA SER A 18 -0.86 -23.59 1.32
C SER A 18 -1.13 -22.52 2.39
N ARG A 19 -0.70 -22.73 3.64
CA ARG A 19 -0.80 -21.77 4.76
C ARG A 19 -0.14 -20.43 4.44
N ILE A 20 0.88 -20.39 3.58
CA ILE A 20 1.58 -19.15 3.17
C ILE A 20 0.63 -18.11 2.53
N ARG A 21 -0.49 -18.55 1.93
CA ARG A 21 -1.52 -17.67 1.35
C ARG A 21 -2.17 -16.72 2.38
N ARG A 22 -2.05 -17.02 3.68
CA ARG A 22 -2.54 -16.17 4.77
C ARG A 22 -1.58 -15.04 5.14
N TYR A 23 -0.32 -15.13 4.73
CA TYR A 23 0.75 -14.24 5.17
C TYR A 23 1.41 -13.46 4.03
N GLN A 24 1.36 -13.98 2.80
CA GLN A 24 1.88 -13.28 1.63
C GLN A 24 0.97 -12.10 1.26
N MET A 25 1.54 -10.89 1.30
CA MET A 25 0.85 -9.65 0.95
C MET A 25 1.04 -9.33 -0.53
N GLY A 26 -0.06 -9.02 -1.22
CA GLY A 26 -0.02 -8.34 -2.51
C GLY A 26 0.03 -6.82 -2.33
N TYR A 27 0.28 -6.10 -3.42
CA TYR A 27 0.14 -4.64 -3.43
C TYR A 27 -0.51 -4.19 -4.74
N ILE A 28 -1.10 -2.99 -4.71
CA ILE A 28 -1.65 -2.33 -5.89
C ILE A 28 -0.76 -1.14 -6.22
N LYS A 29 -0.28 -1.09 -7.47
CA LYS A 29 0.45 0.07 -7.99
C LYS A 29 -0.56 1.09 -8.49
N LEU A 30 -0.73 2.18 -7.75
CA LEU A 30 -1.62 3.27 -8.14
C LEU A 30 -1.04 4.06 -9.31
N ALA A 31 -1.92 4.54 -10.20
CA ALA A 31 -1.51 5.42 -11.31
C ALA A 31 -1.07 6.80 -10.82
N CYS A 32 -1.72 7.31 -9.77
CA CYS A 32 -1.42 8.58 -9.11
C CYS A 32 -1.28 8.36 -7.59
N PRO A 33 -0.48 9.16 -6.88
CA PRO A 33 -0.39 9.08 -5.43
C PRO A 33 -1.73 9.43 -4.77
N VAL A 34 -2.07 8.73 -3.69
CA VAL A 34 -3.29 8.93 -2.90
C VAL A 34 -2.91 9.18 -1.45
N THR A 35 -3.56 10.15 -0.81
CA THR A 35 -3.39 10.41 0.63
C THR A 35 -4.17 9.40 1.45
N HIS A 36 -3.52 8.83 2.45
CA HIS A 36 -4.21 7.94 3.39
C HIS A 36 -5.01 8.75 4.42
N VAL A 37 -6.32 8.47 4.52
CA VAL A 37 -7.30 9.27 5.27
C VAL A 37 -6.92 9.45 6.74
N TRP A 38 -6.31 8.46 7.39
CA TRP A 38 -5.90 8.56 8.80
C TRP A 38 -4.86 9.66 9.08
N TYR A 39 -4.02 10.02 8.11
CA TYR A 39 -3.03 11.09 8.30
C TYR A 39 -3.57 12.46 7.93
N LEU A 40 -4.63 12.51 7.11
CA LEU A 40 -5.29 13.73 6.69
C LEU A 40 -6.38 14.16 7.68
N LYS A 41 -7.38 13.31 7.92
CA LYS A 41 -8.63 13.64 8.65
C LYS A 41 -8.54 13.47 10.17
N ARG A 42 -7.49 12.83 10.69
CA ARG A 42 -7.29 12.73 12.15
C ARG A 42 -7.02 14.12 12.73
N LEU A 43 -7.49 14.36 13.96
CA LEU A 43 -7.18 15.57 14.73
C LEU A 43 -6.20 15.21 15.86
N PRO A 44 -5.06 15.92 16.00
CA PRO A 44 -4.51 16.85 15.02
C PRO A 44 -4.02 16.11 13.76
N SER A 45 -4.08 16.77 12.61
CA SER A 45 -3.70 16.16 11.33
C SER A 45 -2.19 16.12 11.20
N TYR A 46 -1.65 14.93 10.95
CA TYR A 46 -0.21 14.73 10.83
C TYR A 46 0.35 15.49 9.63
N ILE A 47 -0.36 15.46 8.50
CA ILE A 47 0.08 16.13 7.27
C ILE A 47 -0.01 17.64 7.42
N ALA A 48 -1.10 18.14 8.01
CA ALA A 48 -1.30 19.57 8.26
C ALA A 48 -0.21 20.14 9.17
N ASN A 49 0.08 19.45 10.28
CA ASN A 49 1.11 19.87 11.22
C ASN A 49 2.51 19.81 10.60
N LEU A 50 2.79 18.79 9.77
CA LEU A 50 4.10 18.66 9.12
C LEU A 50 4.35 19.79 8.11
N LEU A 51 3.31 20.21 7.40
CA LEU A 51 3.39 21.24 6.36
C LEU A 51 3.12 22.66 6.89
N ASP A 52 2.80 22.81 8.18
CA ASP A 52 2.36 24.06 8.81
C ASP A 52 1.22 24.76 8.02
N LYS A 53 0.24 23.94 7.61
CA LYS A 53 -0.88 24.36 6.76
C LYS A 53 -2.22 24.09 7.43
N PRO A 54 -3.23 24.95 7.23
CA PRO A 54 -4.57 24.67 7.73
C PRO A 54 -5.17 23.44 7.02
N LEU A 55 -5.87 22.60 7.78
CA LEU A 55 -6.51 21.38 7.29
C LEU A 55 -7.41 21.64 6.07
N LYS A 56 -8.17 22.74 6.08
CA LYS A 56 -9.10 23.10 5.00
C LYS A 56 -8.40 23.30 3.65
N GLU A 57 -7.20 23.89 3.65
CA GLU A 57 -6.42 24.11 2.42
C GLU A 57 -5.96 22.76 1.84
N LEU A 58 -5.52 21.85 2.71
CA LEU A 58 -5.10 20.52 2.28
C LEU A 58 -6.26 19.65 1.82
N GLU A 59 -7.44 19.77 2.44
CA GLU A 59 -8.62 19.05 2.01
C GLU A 59 -9.06 19.45 0.60
N GLY A 60 -9.10 20.76 0.29
CA GLY A 60 -9.41 21.21 -1.06
C GLY A 60 -8.45 20.67 -2.11
N LEU A 61 -7.14 20.67 -1.81
CA LEU A 61 -6.12 20.10 -2.70
C LEU A 61 -6.29 18.58 -2.91
N VAL A 62 -6.66 17.83 -1.88
CA VAL A 62 -6.80 16.37 -1.96
C VAL A 62 -8.11 15.97 -2.66
N TYR A 63 -9.19 16.68 -2.42
CA TYR A 63 -10.50 16.39 -3.01
C TYR A 63 -10.73 17.08 -4.36
N CYS A 64 -9.77 17.88 -4.82
CA CYS A 64 -9.87 18.68 -6.05
C CYS A 64 -11.09 19.62 -6.03
N ASP A 65 -11.38 20.19 -4.85
CA ASP A 65 -12.43 21.20 -4.65
C ASP A 65 -11.96 22.63 -5.02
#